data_AF-A0A937M2J1-F1
#
_entry.id   AF-A0A937M2J1-F1
#
_cell.length_a   1.000
_cell.length_b   1.000
_cell.length_c   1.000
_cell.angle_alpha   90.00
_cell.angle_beta   90.00
_cell.angle_gamma   90.00
#
_symmetry.space_group_name_H-M   'P 1'
#
loop_
_entity.id
_entity.type
_entity.pdbx_description
1 polymer ?
#
loop_
_entity_poly.entity_id
_entity_poly.type
_entity_poly.pdbx_seq_one_letter_code
_entity_poly.pdbx_strand_id
1 'polypeptide(L)' 'MGIGGISIWQLLIILAVVVLIFGSGKLKSLGSDLGSSLKGFKKAIKDEEVNEDSDKKDV' A
#
# COMPACT_ATOMS: atom_id res chain seq x y z
N MET A 1 -4.99 26.32 -10.16
CA MET A 1 -3.81 25.54 -9.76
C MET A 1 -4.18 24.68 -8.56
N GLY A 2 -4.90 23.59 -8.79
CA GLY A 2 -5.19 22.60 -7.75
C GLY A 2 -4.18 21.47 -7.80
N ILE A 3 -4.11 20.69 -6.72
CA ILE A 3 -3.40 19.41 -6.59
C ILE A 3 -3.75 18.34 -7.65
N GLY A 4 -4.63 18.64 -8.62
CA GLY A 4 -5.00 17.77 -9.75
C GLY A 4 -4.04 17.81 -10.96
N GLY A 5 -2.89 18.49 -10.86
CA GLY A 5 -1.87 18.53 -11.92
C GLY A 5 -0.81 17.42 -11.83
N ILE A 6 -0.84 16.60 -10.79
CA ILE A 6 0.08 15.46 -10.64
C ILE A 6 -0.47 14.32 -11.50
N SER A 7 -0.07 14.28 -12.77
CA SER A 7 -0.40 13.16 -13.64
C SER A 7 0.43 11.93 -13.25
N ILE A 8 -0.17 10.75 -13.40
CA ILE A 8 0.45 9.45 -13.09
C ILE A 8 1.84 9.31 -13.75
N TRP A 9 2.01 9.89 -14.94
CA TRP A 9 3.27 9.86 -15.68
C TRP A 9 4.42 10.59 -14.98
N GLN A 10 4.14 11.71 -14.31
CA GLN A 10 5.13 12.44 -13.53
C GLN A 10 5.54 11.65 -12.29
N LEU A 11 4.59 11.00 -11.62
CA LEU A 11 4.89 10.14 -10.47
C LEU A 11 5.78 8.95 -10.86
N LEU A 12 5.55 8.33 -12.02
CA LEU A 12 6.42 7.25 -12.53
C LEU A 12 7.84 7.72 -12.79
N ILE A 13 8.02 8.91 -13.38
CA ILE A 13 9.35 9.50 -13.62
C ILE A 13 10.07 9.78 -12.29
N ILE A 14 9.38 10.38 -11.32
CA ILE A 14 9.93 10.64 -9.99
C ILE A 14 10.31 9.34 -9.29
N LEU A 15 9.43 8.32 -9.36
CA LEU A 15 9.68 7.00 -8.80
C LEU A 15 10.93 6.35 -9.42
N ALA A 16 11.09 6.45 -10.75
CA ALA A 16 12.25 5.90 -11.43
C ALA A 16 13.56 6.56 -10.96
N VAL A 17 13.58 7.89 -10.78
CA VAL A 17 14.74 8.62 -10.25
C VAL A 17 15.05 8.19 -8.81
N VAL A 18 14.03 8.07 -7.96
CA VAL A 18 14.20 7.58 -6.58
C VAL A 18 14.77 6.17 -6.57
N VAL A 19 14.25 5.26 -7.41
CA VAL A 19 14.76 3.88 -7.53
C VAL A 19 16.21 3.86 -8.00
N LEU A 20 16.61 4.75 -8.92
CA LEU A 20 17.99 4.88 -9.40
C LEU A 20 18.95 5.36 -8.31
N ILE A 21 18.54 6.32 -7.48
CA ILE A 21 19.38 6.87 -6.39
C ILE A 21 19.53 5.86 -5.25
N PHE A 22 18.43 5.24 -4.83
CA PHE A 22 18.44 4.30 -3.70
C PHE A 22 18.88 2.89 -4.11
N GLY A 23 18.76 2.56 -5.40
CA GLY A 23 18.98 1.21 -5.93
C GLY A 23 17.82 0.25 -5.60
N SER A 24 17.62 -0.74 -6.48
CA SER A 24 16.54 -1.73 -6.33
C SER A 24 16.70 -2.64 -5.10
N GLY A 25 17.94 -2.89 -4.65
CA GLY A 25 18.21 -3.75 -3.49
C GLY A 25 17.71 -3.16 -2.16
N LYS A 26 17.96 -1.87 -1.93
CA LYS A 26 17.51 -1.16 -0.71
C LYS A 26 15.99 -1.02 -0.72
N LEU A 27 15.39 -0.65 -1.86
CA LEU A 27 13.93 -0.57 -2.01
C LEU A 27 13.25 -1.92 -1.80
N LYS A 28 13.85 -3.03 -2.27
CA LYS A 28 13.29 -4.37 -2.08
C LYS A 28 13.30 -4.77 -0.61
N SER A 29 14.41 -4.56 0.11
CA SER A 29 14.49 -4.87 1.54
C SER A 29 13.45 -4.09 2.34
N LEU A 30 13.44 -2.76 2.18
CA LEU A 30 12.48 -1.89 2.88
C LEU A 30 11.03 -2.19 2.47
N GLY A 31 10.79 -2.46 1.19
CA GLY A 31 9.47 -2.82 0.68
C GLY A 31 8.99 -4.19 1.18
N SER A 32 9.88 -5.16 1.35
CA SER A 32 9.55 -6.46 1.94
C SER A 32 9.21 -6.34 3.42
N ASP A 33 9.95 -5.54 4.18
CA ASP A 33 9.70 -5.31 5.61
C ASP A 33 8.37 -4.57 5.82
N LEU A 34 8.17 -3.44 5.12
CA LEU A 34 6.93 -2.68 5.15
C LEU A 34 5.75 -3.49 4.60
N GLY A 35 5.95 -4.21 3.51
CA GLY A 35 4.92 -5.04 2.89
C GLY A 35 4.46 -6.18 3.81
N SER A 36 5.37 -6.78 4.57
CA SER A 36 5.04 -7.82 5.55
C SER A 36 4.21 -7.25 6.71
N SER A 37 4.56 -6.06 7.22
CA SER A 37 3.78 -5.36 8.25
C SER A 37 2.39 -4.97 7.77
N LEU A 38 2.28 -4.41 6.55
CA LEU A 38 0.99 -4.04 5.95
C LEU A 38 0.12 -5.27 5.64
N LYS A 39 0.72 -6.43 5.32
CA LYS A 39 -0.01 -7.68 5.06
C LYS A 39 -0.75 -8.17 6.30
N GLY A 40 -0.12 -8.07 7.48
CA GLY A 40 -0.76 -8.38 8.76
C GLY A 40 -1.93 -7.44 9.05
N PHE A 41 -1.74 -6.14 8.82
CA PHE A 41 -2.78 -5.12 8.98
C PHE A 41 -3.98 -5.36 8.07
N LYS A 42 -3.75 -5.62 6.77
CA LYS A 42 -4.82 -5.93 5.81
C LYS A 42 -5.57 -7.22 6.18
N LYS A 43 -4.88 -8.20 6.76
CA LYS A 43 -5.51 -9.46 7.19
C LYS A 43 -6.41 -9.24 8.42
N ALA A 44 -5.96 -8.46 9.40
CA ALA A 44 -6.75 -8.14 10.59
C ALA A 44 -8.03 -7.37 10.24
N ILE A 45 -7.93 -6.34 9.38
CA ILE A 45 -9.10 -5.59 8.90
C ILE A 45 -10.08 -6.51 8.19
N LYS A 46 -9.58 -7.39 7.32
CA LYS A 46 -10.44 -8.33 6.59
C LYS A 46 -11.10 -9.37 7.51
N ASP A 47 -10.42 -9.82 8.57
CA ASP A 47 -11.04 -10.71 9.56
C ASP A 47 -12.11 -9.99 10.39
N GLU A 48 -11.93 -8.70 10.73
CA GLU A 48 -12.99 -7.90 11.38
C GLU A 48 -14.20 -7.71 10.46
N GLU A 49 -14.00 -7.33 9.19
CA GLU A 49 -15.11 -7.16 8.23
C GLU A 49 -15.92 -8.47 8.02
N VAL A 50 -15.27 -9.63 7.98
CA VAL A 50 -15.95 -10.94 7.82
C VAL A 50 -16.70 -11.36 9.09
N ASN A 51 -16.25 -10.94 10.27
CA ASN A 51 -16.95 -11.22 11.53
C ASN A 51 -18.15 -10.27 11.75
N GLU A 52 -18.11 -9.04 11.23
CA GLU A 52 -19.25 -8.10 11.32
C GLU A 52 -20.45 -8.50 10.43
N ASP A 53 -20.22 -9.16 9.29
CA ASP A 53 -21.30 -9.64 8.40
C ASP A 53 -22.05 -10.90 8.93
N SER A 54 -21.48 -11.60 9.92
CA SER A 54 -22.07 -12.84 10.46
C SER A 54 -23.03 -12.62 11.63
N ASP A 55 -23.08 -11.42 12.21
CA ASP A 55 -23.96 -11.08 13.36
C ASP A 55 -25.29 -10.40 12.94
N LYS A 56 -25.48 -10.13 11.62
CA LYS A 56 -26.66 -9.40 11.09
C LYS A 56 -27.65 -10.28 10.34
N LYS A 57 -27.74 -11.57 10.68
CA LYS A 57 -28.71 -12.52 10.09
C LYS A 57 -29.57 -13.28 11.09
N ASP A 58 -29.56 -12.88 12.36
CA ASP A 58 -30.38 -13.46 13.42
C ASP A 58 -30.92 -12.38 14.38
N VAL A 59 -31.62 -11.37 13.85
CA VAL A 59 -32.55 -10.51 14.63
C VAL A 59 -33.83 -10.30 13.83
#